data_AF-A0A8S3JLI9-F1
#
_entry.id   AF-A0A8S3JLI9-F1
#
_cell.length_a   1.000
_cell.length_b   1.000
_cell.length_c   1.000
_cell.angle_alpha   90.00
_cell.angle_beta   90.00
_cell.angle_gamma   90.00
#
_symmetry.space_group_name_H-M   'P 1'
#
loop_
_entity.id
_entity.type
_entity.pdbx_description
1 polymer ?
#
loop_
_entity_poly.entity_id
_entity_poly.type
_entity_poly.pdbx_seq_one_letter_code
_entity_poly.pdbx_strand_id
1 'polypeptide(L)'
;MGSQAAELYREMPNNLRDHVSQICVLNACSHTGLLHEARTIFNEISLKTESIITTMVDCLSRLFMFDEAQKLIEDYEKTNSPSIVMYMSLLSGARNNRNSNLSEKIYKRMKTLFPNAKESLAAGVVLLSNIYSSLGKHEEAKTFRSNQIEELGVK
;
A
#
# COMPACT_ATOMS: atom_id res chain seq x y z
N MET A 1 -9.21 3.03 -20.61
CA MET A 1 -9.48 1.99 -19.59
C MET A 1 -9.89 2.59 -18.25
N GLY A 2 -9.03 3.32 -17.53
CA GLY A 2 -9.38 3.87 -16.21
C GLY A 2 -10.49 4.94 -16.21
N SER A 3 -10.42 5.89 -17.14
CA SER A 3 -11.45 6.94 -17.30
C SER A 3 -12.82 6.33 -17.66
N GLN A 4 -12.83 5.36 -18.57
CA GLN A 4 -14.04 4.60 -18.95
C GLN A 4 -14.60 3.81 -17.77
N ALA A 5 -13.76 3.19 -16.94
CA ALA A 5 -14.22 2.49 -15.73
C ALA A 5 -14.87 3.47 -14.73
N ALA A 6 -14.29 4.67 -14.56
CA ALA A 6 -14.86 5.71 -13.71
C ALA A 6 -16.19 6.26 -14.25
N GLU A 7 -16.30 6.43 -15.57
CA GLU A 7 -17.53 6.84 -16.24
C GLU A 7 -18.64 5.80 -16.06
N LEU A 8 -18.37 4.53 -16.39
CA LEU A 8 -19.33 3.43 -16.19
C LEU A 8 -19.76 3.31 -14.72
N TYR A 9 -18.83 3.44 -13.78
CA TYR A 9 -19.15 3.43 -12.35
C TYR A 9 -20.09 4.59 -11.96
N ARG A 10 -19.92 5.77 -12.55
CA ARG A 10 -20.80 6.94 -12.30
C ARG A 10 -22.16 6.81 -12.99
N GLU A 11 -22.27 6.05 -14.06
CA GLU A 11 -23.54 5.73 -14.71
C GLU A 11 -24.32 4.65 -13.95
N MET A 12 -23.63 3.78 -13.19
CA MET A 12 -24.29 2.77 -12.36
C MET A 12 -25.24 3.43 -11.35
N PRO A 13 -26.49 2.93 -11.23
CA PRO A 13 -27.41 3.36 -10.19
C PRO A 13 -26.78 3.24 -8.79
N ASN A 14 -26.97 4.24 -7.94
CA ASN A 14 -26.32 4.29 -6.62
C ASN A 14 -26.60 3.05 -5.75
N ASN A 15 -27.79 2.45 -5.86
CA ASN A 15 -28.17 1.23 -5.14
C ASN A 15 -27.47 -0.04 -5.64
N LEU A 16 -26.80 0.01 -6.80
CA LEU A 16 -26.03 -1.10 -7.37
C LEU A 16 -24.51 -0.91 -7.21
N ARG A 17 -24.06 0.23 -6.68
CA ARG A 17 -22.64 0.48 -6.39
C ARG A 17 -22.25 -0.19 -5.08
N ASP A 18 -21.88 -1.46 -5.17
CA ASP A 18 -21.42 -2.26 -4.05
C ASP A 18 -19.91 -2.13 -3.79
N HIS A 19 -19.44 -2.85 -2.77
CA HIS A 19 -18.02 -2.88 -2.38
C HIS A 19 -17.09 -3.36 -3.52
N VAL A 20 -17.55 -4.28 -4.37
CA VAL A 20 -16.74 -4.82 -5.47
C VAL A 20 -16.53 -3.75 -6.53
N SER A 21 -17.60 -3.12 -6.99
CA SER A 21 -17.54 -2.06 -8.00
C SER A 21 -16.68 -0.87 -7.52
N GLN A 22 -16.78 -0.51 -6.24
CA GLN A 22 -15.94 0.51 -5.58
C GLN A 22 -14.44 0.18 -5.63
N ILE A 23 -14.06 -1.04 -5.24
CA ILE A 23 -12.65 -1.47 -5.28
C ILE A 23 -12.15 -1.53 -6.73
N CYS A 24 -12.95 -2.06 -7.64
CA CYS A 24 -12.61 -2.16 -9.06
C CYS A 24 -12.32 -0.80 -9.69
N VAL A 25 -13.17 0.21 -9.44
CA VAL A 25 -12.97 1.54 -10.01
C VAL A 25 -11.77 2.26 -9.39
N LEU A 26 -11.52 2.11 -8.08
CA LEU A 26 -10.33 2.67 -7.43
C LEU A 26 -9.04 2.04 -7.97
N ASN A 27 -9.03 0.72 -8.17
CA ASN A 27 -7.90 0.02 -8.81
C ASN A 27 -7.69 0.50 -10.25
N ALA A 28 -8.76 0.66 -11.04
CA ALA A 28 -8.66 1.18 -12.39
C ALA A 28 -8.04 2.59 -12.43
N CYS A 29 -8.43 3.46 -11.49
CA CYS A 29 -7.86 4.80 -11.35
C CYS A 29 -6.37 4.74 -10.94
N SER A 30 -6.03 3.90 -9.96
CA SER A 30 -4.64 3.63 -9.51
C SER A 30 -3.73 3.22 -10.67
N HIS A 31 -4.16 2.25 -11.48
CA HIS A 31 -3.39 1.74 -12.61
C HIS A 31 -3.23 2.73 -13.77
N THR A 32 -4.03 3.79 -13.84
CA THR A 32 -4.05 4.74 -14.95
C THR A 32 -3.66 6.16 -14.56
N GLY A 33 -3.24 6.41 -13.32
CA GLY A 33 -2.79 7.73 -12.90
C GLY A 33 -3.91 8.71 -12.55
N LEU A 34 -5.15 8.26 -12.44
CA LEU A 34 -6.33 9.10 -12.23
C LEU A 34 -6.55 9.41 -10.75
N LEU A 35 -5.61 10.15 -10.16
CA LEU A 35 -5.61 10.48 -8.73
C LEU A 35 -6.84 11.28 -8.31
N HIS A 36 -7.24 12.25 -9.13
CA HIS A 36 -8.37 13.13 -8.81
C HIS A 36 -9.67 12.33 -8.76
N GLU A 37 -9.89 11.48 -9.76
CA GLU A 37 -11.06 10.61 -9.86
C GLU A 37 -11.09 9.60 -8.71
N ALA A 38 -9.95 9.00 -8.37
CA ALA A 38 -9.83 8.09 -7.23
C ALA A 38 -10.26 8.75 -5.92
N ARG A 39 -9.76 9.97 -5.65
CA ARG A 39 -10.15 10.75 -4.45
C ARG A 39 -11.64 11.09 -4.45
N THR A 40 -12.18 11.55 -5.57
CA THR A 40 -13.61 11.88 -5.68
C THR A 40 -14.47 10.67 -5.37
N ILE A 41 -14.21 9.53 -6.01
CA ILE A 41 -14.96 8.30 -5.78
C ILE A 41 -14.79 7.81 -4.34
N PHE A 42 -13.57 7.81 -3.80
CA PHE A 42 -13.31 7.40 -2.43
C PHE A 42 -14.09 8.26 -1.42
N ASN A 43 -14.22 9.56 -1.67
CA ASN A 43 -14.99 10.48 -0.83
C ASN A 43 -16.50 10.24 -0.92
N GLU A 44 -17.02 9.78 -2.06
CA GLU A 44 -18.44 9.41 -2.25
C GLU A 44 -18.82 8.12 -1.50
N ILE A 45 -17.87 7.23 -1.21
CA ILE A 45 -18.12 6.00 -0.46
C ILE A 45 -18.43 6.34 1.01
N SER A 46 -19.67 6.09 1.42
CA SER A 46 -20.17 6.35 2.78
C SER A 46 -19.53 5.43 3.83
N LEU A 47 -19.52 4.13 3.57
CA LEU A 47 -18.91 3.12 4.44
C LEU A 47 -17.60 2.63 3.84
N LYS A 48 -16.48 3.11 4.38
CA LYS A 48 -15.14 2.69 3.97
C LYS A 48 -14.70 1.47 4.78
N THR A 49 -14.87 0.29 4.21
CA THR A 49 -14.35 -0.96 4.78
C THR A 49 -12.83 -0.97 4.78
N GLU A 50 -12.22 -1.86 5.56
CA GLU A 50 -10.77 -2.08 5.55
C GLU A 50 -10.22 -2.30 4.13
N SER A 51 -10.94 -3.07 3.31
CA SER A 51 -10.55 -3.34 1.92
C SER A 51 -10.52 -2.07 1.06
N ILE A 52 -11.52 -1.19 1.20
CA ILE A 52 -11.58 0.08 0.47
C ILE A 52 -10.46 1.03 0.92
N ILE A 53 -10.19 1.09 2.23
CA ILE A 53 -9.05 1.86 2.77
C ILE A 53 -7.73 1.32 2.21
N THR A 54 -7.53 0.00 2.25
CA THR A 54 -6.31 -0.66 1.73
C THR A 54 -6.13 -0.39 0.24
N THR A 55 -7.20 -0.45 -0.55
CA THR A 55 -7.16 -0.11 -1.98
C THR A 55 -6.79 1.35 -2.21
N MET A 56 -7.32 2.28 -1.39
CA MET A 56 -6.94 3.68 -1.50
C MET A 56 -5.50 3.94 -1.08
N VAL A 57 -4.99 3.25 -0.06
CA VAL A 57 -3.57 3.26 0.31
C VAL A 57 -2.70 2.77 -0.85
N ASP A 58 -3.04 1.65 -1.50
CA ASP A 58 -2.32 1.16 -2.70
C ASP A 58 -2.35 2.20 -3.83
N CYS A 59 -3.50 2.80 -4.10
CA CYS A 59 -3.66 3.87 -5.09
C CYS A 59 -2.72 5.04 -4.83
N LEU A 60 -2.78 5.62 -3.63
CA LEU A 60 -1.94 6.75 -3.23
C LEU A 60 -0.45 6.38 -3.29
N SER A 61 -0.09 5.18 -2.84
CA SER A 61 1.29 4.70 -2.81
C SER A 61 1.90 4.53 -4.20
N ARG A 62 1.12 4.02 -5.16
CA ARG A 62 1.54 3.88 -6.57
C ARG A 62 1.69 5.22 -7.28
N LEU A 63 0.91 6.21 -6.85
CA LEU A 63 0.94 7.58 -7.35
C LEU A 63 1.90 8.47 -6.54
N PHE A 64 2.71 7.86 -5.68
CA PHE A 64 3.74 8.50 -4.85
C PHE A 64 3.20 9.59 -3.90
N MET A 65 1.91 9.53 -3.56
CA MET A 65 1.26 10.37 -2.55
C MET A 65 1.47 9.77 -1.15
N PHE A 66 2.74 9.60 -0.75
CA PHE A 66 3.10 8.84 0.44
C PHE A 66 2.59 9.45 1.75
N ASP A 67 2.65 10.77 1.87
CA ASP A 67 2.18 11.46 3.09
C ASP A 67 0.68 11.25 3.30
N GLU A 68 -0.10 11.28 2.21
CA GLU A 68 -1.55 11.04 2.24
C GLU A 68 -1.86 9.57 2.53
N ALA A 69 -1.10 8.63 1.93
CA ALA A 69 -1.23 7.21 2.19
C ALA A 69 -0.92 6.87 3.66
N GLN A 70 0.15 7.45 4.22
CA GLN A 70 0.53 7.27 5.62
C GLN A 70 -0.53 7.87 6.55
N LYS A 71 -0.97 9.10 6.27
CA LYS A 71 -2.04 9.74 7.06
C LYS A 71 -3.31 8.91 7.06
N LEU A 72 -3.69 8.30 5.93
CA LEU A 72 -4.87 7.45 5.84
C LEU A 72 -4.74 6.20 6.74
N ILE A 73 -3.56 5.58 6.81
CA ILE A 73 -3.30 4.47 7.74
C ILE A 73 -3.37 4.95 9.19
N GLU A 74 -2.73 6.09 9.51
CA GLU A 74 -2.73 6.67 10.86
C GLU A 74 -4.14 7.05 11.33
N ASP A 75 -4.97 7.59 10.43
CA ASP A 75 -6.37 7.89 10.72
C ASP A 75 -7.19 6.61 10.94
N TYR A 76 -6.94 5.55 10.18
CA TYR A 76 -7.56 4.24 10.40
C TYR A 76 -7.15 3.60 11.74
N GLU A 77 -5.88 3.74 12.12
CA GLU A 77 -5.31 3.24 13.39
C GLU A 77 -5.96 3.82 14.65
N LYS A 78 -6.56 5.02 14.56
CA LYS A 78 -7.22 5.66 15.70
C LYS A 78 -8.44 4.90 16.19
N THR A 79 -9.10 4.14 15.31
CA THR A 79 -10.36 3.45 15.61
C THR A 79 -10.32 1.96 15.29
N ASN A 80 -9.33 1.48 14.53
CA ASN A 80 -9.24 0.11 14.07
C ASN A 80 -7.79 -0.40 14.08
N SER A 81 -7.60 -1.72 14.11
CA SER A 81 -6.29 -2.33 13.86
C SER A 81 -6.06 -2.47 12.35
N PRO A 82 -5.00 -1.87 11.77
CA PRO A 82 -4.70 -2.03 10.35
C PRO A 82 -4.21 -3.45 10.06
N SER A 83 -4.57 -3.99 8.90
CA SER A 83 -3.90 -5.18 8.38
C SER A 83 -2.48 -4.86 7.91
N ILE A 84 -1.62 -5.88 7.95
CA ILE A 84 -0.28 -5.81 7.37
C ILE A 84 -0.30 -5.50 5.86
N VAL A 85 -1.39 -5.83 5.17
CA VAL A 85 -1.57 -5.58 3.74
C VAL A 85 -1.52 -4.09 3.42
N MET A 86 -2.12 -3.23 4.26
CA MET A 86 -2.03 -1.77 4.10
C MET A 86 -0.58 -1.27 4.06
N TYR A 87 0.23 -1.76 4.99
CA TYR A 87 1.64 -1.41 5.07
C TYR A 87 2.46 -2.02 3.92
N MET A 88 2.11 -3.22 3.46
CA MET A 88 2.73 -3.85 2.28
C MET A 88 2.45 -3.06 0.99
N SER A 89 1.23 -2.52 0.84
CA SER A 89 0.88 -1.63 -0.27
C SER A 89 1.71 -0.35 -0.24
N LEU A 90 1.84 0.29 0.93
CA LEU A 90 2.68 1.47 1.10
C LEU A 90 4.16 1.19 0.81
N LEU A 91 4.67 0.07 1.32
CA LEU A 91 6.05 -0.35 1.07
C LEU A 91 6.33 -0.61 -0.41
N SER A 92 5.39 -1.24 -1.12
CA SER A 92 5.52 -1.51 -2.56
C SER A 92 5.56 -0.22 -3.39
N GLY A 93 4.78 0.80 -3.03
CA GLY A 93 4.86 2.12 -3.64
C GLY A 93 6.21 2.79 -3.39
N ALA A 94 6.69 2.78 -2.14
CA ALA A 94 7.98 3.35 -1.75
C ALA A 94 9.15 2.68 -2.50
N ARG A 95 9.08 1.36 -2.71
CA ARG A 95 10.01 0.61 -3.56
C ARG A 95 10.02 1.12 -4.99
N ASN A 96 8.85 1.31 -5.59
CA ASN A 96 8.75 1.80 -6.98
C ASN A 96 9.33 3.22 -7.13
N ASN A 97 9.29 4.03 -6.07
CA ASN A 97 9.93 5.34 -6.01
C ASN A 97 11.43 5.29 -5.61
N ARG A 98 11.98 4.10 -5.31
CA ARG A 98 13.34 3.88 -4.79
C ARG A 98 13.64 4.67 -3.50
N ASN A 99 12.64 4.94 -2.67
CA ASN A 99 12.78 5.71 -1.44
C ASN A 99 13.16 4.80 -0.26
N SER A 100 14.46 4.54 -0.09
CA SER A 100 14.96 3.61 0.95
C SER A 100 14.59 4.05 2.36
N ASN A 101 14.67 5.36 2.65
CA ASN A 101 14.38 5.91 3.98
C ASN A 101 12.92 5.66 4.39
N LEU A 102 11.98 5.96 3.48
CA LEU A 102 10.57 5.69 3.72
C LEU A 102 10.31 4.18 3.88
N SER A 103 10.90 3.35 3.01
CA SER A 103 10.77 1.89 3.09
C SER A 103 11.27 1.31 4.41
N GLU A 104 12.39 1.80 4.94
CA GLU A 104 12.91 1.40 6.26
C GLU A 104 11.96 1.78 7.40
N LYS A 105 11.39 2.98 7.36
CA LYS A 105 10.40 3.42 8.37
C LYS A 105 9.16 2.55 8.36
N ILE A 106 8.61 2.29 7.17
CA ILE A 106 7.45 1.41 6.98
C ILE A 106 7.74 0.00 7.51
N TYR A 107 8.88 -0.57 7.12
CA TYR A 107 9.25 -1.92 7.53
C TYR A 107 9.46 -2.04 9.05
N LYS A 108 10.09 -1.03 9.68
CA LYS A 108 10.20 -0.96 11.15
C LYS A 108 8.82 -0.94 11.81
N ARG A 109 7.88 -0.12 11.32
CA ARG A 109 6.51 -0.07 11.81
C ARG A 109 5.80 -1.41 11.65
N MET A 110 5.97 -2.08 10.51
CA MET A 110 5.43 -3.43 10.29
C MET A 110 5.94 -4.44 11.31
N LYS A 111 7.25 -4.47 11.59
CA LYS A 111 7.82 -5.37 12.61
C LYS A 111 7.22 -5.13 13.99
N THR A 112 7.03 -3.86 14.37
CA THR A 112 6.45 -3.50 15.67
C THR A 112 4.99 -3.93 15.78
N LEU A 113 4.19 -3.71 14.73
CA LEU A 113 2.75 -3.99 14.77
C LEU A 113 2.42 -5.46 14.51
N PHE A 114 3.22 -6.15 13.70
CA PHE A 114 2.93 -7.51 13.23
C PHE A 114 4.09 -8.48 13.49
N PRO A 115 4.58 -8.62 14.73
CA PRO A 115 5.77 -9.44 15.03
C PRO A 115 5.61 -10.91 14.63
N ASN A 116 4.36 -11.41 14.54
CA ASN A 116 4.05 -12.79 14.17
C ASN A 116 3.86 -13.00 12.66
N ALA A 117 3.81 -11.94 11.85
CA ALA A 117 3.54 -12.03 10.41
C ALA A 117 4.81 -12.30 9.59
N LYS A 118 5.53 -13.38 9.95
CA LYS A 118 6.89 -13.69 9.46
C LYS A 118 7.01 -13.70 7.94
N GLU A 119 6.05 -14.28 7.24
CA GLU A 119 6.05 -14.39 5.77
C GLU A 119 5.96 -13.02 5.10
N SER A 120 5.06 -12.16 5.59
CA SER A 120 4.90 -10.79 5.08
C SER A 120 6.09 -9.91 5.45
N LEU A 121 6.67 -10.08 6.64
CA LEU A 121 7.91 -9.41 7.03
C LEU A 121 9.08 -9.85 6.13
N ALA A 122 9.22 -11.15 5.86
CA ALA A 122 10.23 -11.67 4.94
C ALA A 122 10.05 -11.11 3.52
N ALA A 123 8.81 -11.01 3.03
CA ALA A 123 8.52 -10.33 1.77
C ALA A 123 8.96 -8.85 1.81
N GLY A 124 8.69 -8.15 2.91
CA GLY A 124 9.19 -6.79 3.14
C GLY A 124 10.71 -6.67 3.06
N VAL A 125 11.45 -7.61 3.67
CA VAL A 125 12.92 -7.68 3.60
C VAL A 125 13.40 -7.77 2.15
N VAL A 126 12.77 -8.63 1.34
CA VAL A 126 13.09 -8.79 -0.09
C VAL A 126 12.90 -7.46 -0.82
N LEU A 127 11.78 -6.76 -0.56
CA LEU A 127 11.49 -5.46 -1.20
C LEU A 127 12.56 -4.42 -0.85
N LEU A 128 12.94 -4.26 0.42
CA LEU A 128 13.97 -3.31 0.84
C LEU A 128 15.35 -3.65 0.26
N SER A 129 15.71 -4.93 0.26
CA SER A 129 16.99 -5.40 -0.29
C SER A 129 17.11 -5.07 -1.79
N ASN A 130 16.00 -5.19 -2.53
CA ASN A 130 15.94 -4.79 -3.93
C ASN A 130 16.10 -3.28 -4.11
N ILE A 131 15.57 -2.46 -3.19
CA ILE A 131 15.78 -1.00 -3.21
C ILE A 131 17.26 -0.68 -3.04
N TYR A 132 17.90 -1.23 -2.00
CA TYR A 132 19.33 -1.02 -1.78
C TYR A 132 20.17 -1.45 -2.99
N SER A 133 19.89 -2.62 -3.55
CA SER A 133 20.56 -3.10 -4.77
C SER A 133 20.35 -2.16 -5.96
N SER A 134 19.14 -1.61 -6.13
CA SER A 134 18.85 -0.65 -7.20
C SER A 134 19.55 0.71 -7.05
N LEU A 135 20.07 1.00 -5.85
CA LEU A 135 20.86 2.18 -5.52
C LEU A 135 22.38 1.89 -5.54
N GLY A 136 22.81 0.70 -5.99
CA GLY A 136 24.21 0.27 -6.00
C GLY A 136 24.77 -0.15 -4.64
N LYS A 137 23.93 -0.20 -3.60
CA LYS A 137 24.29 -0.57 -2.23
C LYS A 137 24.20 -2.08 -2.00
N HIS A 138 24.96 -2.84 -2.80
CA HIS A 138 24.84 -4.30 -2.85
C HIS A 138 25.25 -5.00 -1.56
N GLU A 139 26.29 -4.52 -0.88
CA GLU A 139 26.72 -5.08 0.40
C GLU A 139 25.69 -4.78 1.50
N GLU A 140 25.19 -3.55 1.58
CA GLU A 140 24.13 -3.20 2.54
C GLU A 140 22.85 -4.00 2.30
N ALA A 141 22.49 -4.24 1.02
CA ALA A 141 21.36 -5.10 0.67
C ALA A 141 21.54 -6.53 1.23
N LYS A 142 22.73 -7.11 1.04
CA LYS A 142 23.05 -8.46 1.50
C LYS A 142 23.06 -8.54 3.02
N THR A 143 23.75 -7.62 3.69
CA THR A 143 23.82 -7.56 5.16
C THR A 143 22.44 -7.36 5.78
N PHE A 144 21.65 -6.41 5.25
CA PHE A 144 20.29 -6.17 5.74
C PHE A 144 19.43 -7.43 5.60
N ARG A 145 19.46 -8.07 4.42
CA ARG A 145 18.69 -9.29 4.17
C ARG A 145 19.07 -10.40 5.14
N SER A 146 20.36 -10.71 5.25
CA SER A 146 20.86 -11.78 6.12
C SER A 146 20.43 -11.56 7.58
N ASN A 147 20.68 -10.37 8.12
CA ASN A 147 20.34 -10.04 9.50
C ASN A 147 18.84 -10.15 9.77
N GLN A 148 18.00 -9.66 8.86
CA GLN A 148 16.55 -9.67 9.07
C GLN A 148 15.94 -11.05 8.91
N ILE A 149 16.40 -11.87 7.98
CA ILE A 149 15.90 -13.24 7.80
C ILE A 149 16.26 -14.12 9.01
N GLU A 150 17.48 -13.98 9.53
CA GLU A 150 17.91 -14.63 10.78
C GLU A 150 17.04 -14.20 11.96
N GLU A 151 16.83 -12.89 12.15
CA GLU A 151 16.01 -12.34 13.23
C GLU A 151 14.54 -12.82 13.17
N LEU A 152 13.97 -12.94 11.97
CA LEU A 152 12.62 -13.47 11.78
C LEU A 152 12.52 -14.99 12.03
N GLY A 153 13.66 -15.69 12.04
CA GLY A 153 13.73 -17.15 12.13
C GLY A 153 13.04 -17.84 10.94
N VAL A 154 13.09 -17.21 9.77
CA VAL A 154 12.55 -17.76 8.51
C VAL A 154 13.73 -18.44 7.80
N LYS A 155 13.63 -19.74 7.52
CA LYS A 155 14.67 -20.50 6.82
C LYS A 155 14.56 -20.35 5.31
#